data_AF-A0A932Z7D8-F1
#
_entry.id   AF-A0A932Z7D8-F1
#
_cell.length_a   1.000
_cell.length_b   1.000
_cell.length_c   1.000
_cell.angle_alpha   90.00
_cell.angle_beta   90.00
_cell.angle_gamma   90.00
#
_symmetry.space_group_name_H-M   'P 1'
#
loop_
_entity.id
_entity.type
_entity.pdbx_description
1 polymer ?
#
loop_
_entity_poly.entity_id
_entity_poly.type
_entity_poly.pdbx_seq_one_letter_code
_entity_poly.pdbx_strand_id
1 'polypeptide(L)'
;MTSGLFLAIALPLAVIPAAIAVVLSGEAASSYTKLLQPGVLLVGCLLSLWVAMMYRADLRRAFLFLAAFLLLYGLVSTAPLVEQLAKALADNFLTFLIAWQVTTYLMLFAACVSILRAVGVTTMGKWGIPVMGATLLLAIGVLANGMPSFLDTLEVNLKAAVLVFLIRILDVLVMLMLVPVLLLYLEGARAKYQESATFAFVALGIVASLVFVYVYELIKGQPLMEIAQGEYQKGSLLDGLYIFMYLTVALGLFAHRKHQQWILGKLEHNLLA
;
A
#
# COMPACT_ATOMS: atom_id res chain seq x y z
N MET A 1 -6.96 -21.96 16.68
CA MET A 1 -6.54 -21.69 15.28
C MET A 1 -5.25 -20.89 15.32
N THR A 2 -4.24 -21.21 14.51
CA THR A 2 -3.01 -20.39 14.41
C THR A 2 -3.20 -19.24 13.43
N SER A 3 -2.44 -18.15 13.58
CA SER A 3 -2.47 -17.00 12.67
C SER A 3 -2.14 -17.39 11.23
N GLY A 4 -1.20 -18.33 11.05
CA GLY A 4 -0.87 -18.89 9.73
C GLY A 4 -2.05 -19.62 9.06
N LEU A 5 -2.79 -20.46 9.79
CA LEU A 5 -3.94 -21.18 9.24
C LEU A 5 -5.07 -20.21 8.86
N PHE A 6 -5.31 -19.18 9.68
CA PHE A 6 -6.29 -18.15 9.36
C PHE A 6 -5.95 -17.44 8.05
N LEU A 7 -4.71 -16.98 7.89
CA LEU A 7 -4.26 -16.28 6.69
C LEU A 7 -4.28 -17.18 5.45
N ALA A 8 -3.93 -18.47 5.60
CA ALA A 8 -4.00 -19.45 4.52
C ALA A 8 -5.41 -19.65 3.97
N ILE A 9 -6.45 -19.45 4.79
CA ILE A 9 -7.86 -19.53 4.37
C ILE A 9 -8.36 -18.16 3.90
N ALA A 10 -8.02 -17.09 4.62
CA ALA A 10 -8.53 -15.75 4.36
C ALA A 10 -7.96 -15.12 3.07
N LEU A 11 -6.70 -15.40 2.73
CA LEU A 11 -6.07 -14.86 1.51
C LEU A 11 -6.74 -15.37 0.21
N PRO A 12 -6.99 -16.69 0.04
CA PRO A 12 -7.78 -17.16 -1.09
C PRO A 12 -9.18 -16.54 -1.15
N LEU A 13 -9.81 -16.32 0.01
CA LEU A 13 -11.12 -15.65 0.04
C LEU A 13 -11.05 -14.18 -0.37
N ALA A 14 -9.93 -13.49 -0.12
CA ALA A 14 -9.70 -12.13 -0.60
C ALA A 14 -9.58 -12.04 -2.13
N VAL A 15 -9.30 -13.15 -2.83
CA VAL A 15 -9.33 -13.20 -4.29
C VAL A 15 -10.74 -13.01 -4.82
N ILE A 16 -11.77 -13.46 -4.11
CA ILE A 16 -13.17 -13.37 -4.56
C ILE A 16 -13.58 -11.92 -4.86
N PRO A 17 -13.49 -10.97 -3.91
CA PRO A 17 -13.87 -9.58 -4.19
C PRO A 17 -13.00 -8.91 -5.26
N ALA A 18 -11.73 -9.31 -5.40
CA ALA A 18 -10.85 -8.84 -6.47
C ALA A 18 -11.24 -9.40 -7.84
N ALA A 19 -11.58 -10.69 -7.92
CA ALA A 19 -12.04 -11.34 -9.13
C ALA A 19 -13.39 -10.78 -9.59
N ILE A 20 -14.31 -10.48 -8.65
CA ILE A 20 -15.57 -9.80 -8.95
C ILE A 20 -15.32 -8.46 -9.65
N ALA A 21 -14.31 -7.68 -9.21
CA ALA A 21 -13.97 -6.41 -9.86
C ALA A 21 -13.61 -6.60 -11.34
N VAL A 22 -12.93 -7.70 -11.68
CA VAL A 22 -12.44 -8.00 -13.03
C VAL A 22 -13.52 -8.66 -13.91
N VAL A 23 -14.43 -9.41 -13.32
CA VAL A 23 -15.49 -10.15 -14.04
C VAL A 23 -16.70 -9.26 -14.34
N LEU A 24 -17.02 -8.31 -13.47
CA LEU A 24 -18.08 -7.35 -13.73
C LEU A 24 -17.72 -6.47 -14.94
N SER A 25 -18.72 -6.01 -15.69
CA SER A 25 -18.53 -5.14 -16.84
C SER A 25 -19.25 -3.80 -16.67
N GLY A 26 -18.73 -2.79 -17.39
CA GLY A 26 -19.35 -1.46 -17.51
C GLY A 26 -19.54 -0.74 -16.18
N GLU A 27 -20.72 -0.14 -16.00
CA GLU A 27 -21.04 0.69 -14.84
C GLU A 27 -21.06 -0.09 -13.52
N ALA A 28 -21.41 -1.39 -13.56
CA ALA A 28 -21.42 -2.24 -12.37
C ALA A 28 -20.00 -2.41 -11.82
N ALA A 29 -19.03 -2.64 -12.71
CA ALA A 29 -17.62 -2.78 -12.33
C ALA A 29 -17.03 -1.46 -11.80
N SER A 30 -17.34 -0.34 -12.47
CA SER A 30 -16.91 0.99 -12.01
C SER A 30 -17.50 1.35 -10.64
N SER A 31 -18.80 1.12 -10.44
CA SER A 31 -19.47 1.40 -9.16
C SER A 31 -18.91 0.54 -8.04
N TYR A 32 -18.69 -0.76 -8.32
CA TYR A 32 -18.12 -1.69 -7.38
C TYR A 32 -16.70 -1.29 -6.95
N THR A 33 -15.82 -0.97 -7.89
CA THR A 33 -14.43 -0.59 -7.61
C THR A 33 -14.32 0.76 -6.88
N LYS A 34 -15.10 1.77 -7.31
CA LYS A 34 -15.19 3.09 -6.65
C LYS A 34 -15.65 3.02 -5.20
N LEU A 35 -16.49 2.04 -4.86
CA LEU A 35 -16.95 1.84 -3.49
C LEU A 35 -15.98 0.97 -2.68
N LEU A 36 -15.57 -0.16 -3.25
CA LEU A 36 -14.85 -1.18 -2.51
C LEU A 36 -13.41 -0.76 -2.21
N GLN A 37 -12.69 -0.16 -3.16
CA GLN A 37 -11.30 0.24 -2.94
C GLN A 37 -11.14 1.21 -1.74
N PRO A 38 -11.85 2.35 -1.65
CA PRO A 38 -11.78 3.21 -0.47
C PRO A 38 -12.38 2.53 0.77
N GLY A 39 -13.40 1.67 0.62
CA GLY A 39 -13.97 0.91 1.72
C GLY A 39 -12.97 -0.03 2.39
N VAL A 40 -12.17 -0.75 1.61
CA VAL A 40 -11.12 -1.65 2.11
C VAL A 40 -10.02 -0.86 2.82
N LEU A 41 -9.61 0.28 2.25
CA LEU A 41 -8.65 1.18 2.88
C LEU A 41 -9.15 1.74 4.22
N LEU A 42 -10.44 2.10 4.30
CA LEU A 42 -11.07 2.55 5.54
C LEU A 42 -11.11 1.43 6.59
N VAL A 43 -11.47 0.20 6.20
CA VAL A 43 -11.43 -0.96 7.09
C VAL A 43 -10.00 -1.20 7.59
N GLY A 44 -9.00 -1.14 6.70
CA GLY A 44 -7.59 -1.21 7.07
C GLY A 44 -7.17 -0.12 8.05
N CYS A 45 -7.60 1.12 7.83
CA CYS A 45 -7.36 2.24 8.74
C CYS A 45 -7.94 1.96 10.14
N LEU A 46 -9.21 1.56 10.24
CA LEU A 46 -9.86 1.25 11.50
C LEU A 46 -9.17 0.09 12.24
N LEU A 47 -8.79 -0.96 11.51
CA LEU A 47 -8.02 -2.08 12.07
C LEU A 47 -6.65 -1.63 12.56
N SER A 48 -5.97 -0.75 11.82
CA SER A 48 -4.66 -0.21 12.21
C SER A 48 -4.78 0.64 13.48
N LEU A 49 -5.80 1.50 13.59
CA LEU A 49 -6.08 2.24 14.83
C LEU A 49 -6.36 1.29 16.00
N TRP A 50 -7.12 0.23 15.75
CA TRP A 50 -7.42 -0.76 16.79
C TRP A 50 -6.16 -1.47 17.29
N VAL A 51 -5.31 -1.92 16.37
CA VAL A 51 -4.02 -2.52 16.71
C VAL A 51 -3.13 -1.51 17.45
N ALA A 52 -3.12 -0.23 17.03
CA ALA A 52 -2.36 0.81 17.71
C ALA A 52 -2.73 0.95 19.20
N MET A 53 -4.01 0.78 19.55
CA MET A 53 -4.48 0.86 20.94
C MET A 53 -3.96 -0.29 21.82
N MET A 54 -3.52 -1.41 21.22
CA MET A 54 -2.97 -2.56 21.97
C MET A 54 -1.49 -2.40 22.34
N TYR A 55 -0.75 -1.55 21.62
CA TYR A 55 0.69 -1.39 21.81
C TYR A 55 1.06 -0.11 22.58
N ARG A 56 2.27 -0.09 23.15
CA ARG A 56 2.89 1.10 23.74
C ARG A 56 4.05 1.59 22.87
N ALA A 57 4.44 2.86 23.07
CA ALA A 57 5.61 3.48 22.45
C ALA A 57 5.66 3.38 20.91
N ASP A 58 6.73 2.83 20.33
CA ASP A 58 7.05 2.95 18.90
C ASP A 58 6.14 2.12 17.99
N LEU A 59 5.67 0.94 18.43
CA LEU A 59 4.70 0.16 17.65
C LEU A 59 3.35 0.87 17.56
N ARG A 60 2.91 1.55 18.62
CA ARG A 60 1.69 2.38 18.57
C ARG A 60 1.83 3.48 17.53
N ARG A 61 2.98 4.17 17.49
CA ARG A 61 3.25 5.20 16.48
C ARG A 61 3.23 4.63 15.07
N ALA A 62 3.85 3.46 14.85
CA ALA A 62 3.83 2.79 13.56
C ALA A 62 2.41 2.57 13.03
N PHE A 63 1.52 2.02 13.85
CA PHE A 63 0.14 1.76 13.46
C PHE A 63 -0.73 3.03 13.34
N LEU A 64 -0.44 4.09 14.11
CA LEU A 64 -1.08 5.38 13.93
C LEU A 64 -0.70 6.02 12.60
N PHE A 65 0.59 5.99 12.23
CA PHE A 65 1.05 6.49 10.95
C PHE A 65 0.53 5.65 9.78
N LEU A 66 0.46 4.33 9.93
CA LEU A 66 -0.16 3.46 8.95
C LEU A 66 -1.65 3.76 8.78
N ALA A 67 -2.38 4.00 9.87
CA ALA A 67 -3.78 4.41 9.81
C ALA A 67 -3.96 5.74 9.07
N ALA A 68 -3.11 6.73 9.36
CA ALA A 68 -3.11 8.01 8.68
C ALA A 68 -2.82 7.86 7.18
N PHE A 69 -1.84 7.03 6.81
CA PHE A 69 -1.56 6.68 5.41
C PHE A 69 -2.79 6.07 4.72
N LEU A 70 -3.40 5.02 5.30
CA LEU A 70 -4.55 4.34 4.70
C LEU A 70 -5.77 5.26 4.58
N LEU A 71 -5.97 6.15 5.55
CA LEU A 71 -7.04 7.15 5.51
C LEU A 71 -6.83 8.16 4.40
N LEU A 72 -5.65 8.79 4.34
CA LEU A 72 -5.34 9.79 3.31
C LEU A 72 -5.36 9.18 1.91
N TYR A 73 -4.85 7.95 1.77
CA TYR A 73 -4.88 7.24 0.50
C TYR A 73 -6.31 6.80 0.11
N GLY A 74 -7.12 6.39 1.09
CA GLY A 74 -8.54 6.08 0.89
C GLY A 74 -9.34 7.30 0.43
N LEU A 75 -9.11 8.47 1.03
CA LEU A 75 -9.76 9.73 0.65
C LEU A 75 -9.40 10.13 -0.78
N VAL A 76 -8.13 10.09 -1.19
CA VAL A 76 -7.76 10.41 -2.58
C VAL A 76 -8.27 9.37 -3.58
N SER A 77 -8.55 8.15 -3.13
CA SER A 77 -9.17 7.11 -3.96
C SER A 77 -10.69 7.28 -4.11
N THR A 78 -11.33 8.24 -3.42
CA THR A 78 -12.75 8.55 -3.61
C THR A 78 -12.95 9.57 -4.74
N ALA A 79 -13.32 9.09 -5.93
CA ALA A 79 -13.52 9.93 -7.10
C ALA A 79 -14.43 11.17 -6.86
N PRO A 80 -15.58 11.06 -6.17
CA PRO A 80 -16.44 12.23 -5.92
C PRO A 80 -15.75 13.33 -5.09
N LEU A 81 -14.92 12.95 -4.13
CA LEU A 81 -14.19 13.91 -3.30
C LEU A 81 -13.13 14.63 -4.11
N VAL A 82 -12.37 13.88 -4.92
CA VAL A 82 -11.32 14.44 -5.77
C VAL A 82 -11.90 15.40 -6.80
N GLU A 83 -13.03 15.07 -7.42
CA GLU A 83 -13.73 15.97 -8.35
C GLU A 83 -14.20 17.26 -7.67
N GLN A 84 -14.75 17.17 -6.47
CA GLN A 84 -15.18 18.35 -5.69
C GLN A 84 -13.98 19.23 -5.32
N LEU A 85 -12.86 18.62 -4.90
CA LEU A 85 -11.63 19.33 -4.60
C LEU A 85 -11.01 19.98 -5.84
N ALA A 86 -11.03 19.30 -6.99
CA ALA A 86 -10.58 19.85 -8.26
C ALA A 86 -11.38 21.09 -8.65
N LYS A 87 -12.71 21.05 -8.49
CA LYS A 87 -13.58 22.21 -8.73
C LYS A 87 -13.33 23.34 -7.75
N ALA A 88 -13.12 23.03 -6.47
CA ALA A 88 -12.92 24.04 -5.42
C ALA A 88 -11.56 24.74 -5.51
N LEU A 89 -10.50 24.01 -5.91
CA LEU A 89 -9.13 24.50 -5.93
C LEU A 89 -8.67 25.02 -7.29
N ALA A 90 -9.37 24.67 -8.38
CA ALA A 90 -9.08 25.07 -9.76
C ALA A 90 -7.58 24.97 -10.08
N ASP A 91 -6.91 26.09 -10.34
CA ASP A 91 -5.49 26.17 -10.75
C ASP A 91 -4.50 25.65 -9.69
N ASN A 92 -4.92 25.55 -8.43
CA ASN A 92 -4.10 25.07 -7.32
C ASN A 92 -4.28 23.57 -7.05
N PHE A 93 -5.19 22.89 -7.76
CA PHE A 93 -5.50 21.48 -7.51
C PHE A 93 -4.27 20.57 -7.63
N LEU A 94 -3.43 20.76 -8.65
CA LEU A 94 -2.24 19.93 -8.85
C LEU A 94 -1.19 20.09 -7.74
N THR A 95 -0.99 21.33 -7.27
CA THR A 95 -0.10 21.61 -6.13
C THR A 95 -0.63 20.99 -4.85
N PHE A 96 -1.94 21.07 -4.62
CA PHE A 96 -2.60 20.43 -3.49
C PHE A 96 -2.46 18.89 -3.55
N LEU A 97 -2.63 18.29 -4.74
CA LEU A 97 -2.49 16.84 -4.93
C LEU A 97 -1.07 16.38 -4.60
N ILE A 98 -0.04 17.14 -4.97
CA ILE A 98 1.35 16.85 -4.58
C ILE A 98 1.55 16.96 -3.07
N ALA A 99 1.05 18.03 -2.45
CA ALA A 99 1.14 18.17 -1.00
C ALA A 99 0.46 17.01 -0.26
N TRP A 100 -0.70 16.57 -0.77
CA TRP A 100 -1.42 15.40 -0.26
C TRP A 100 -0.62 14.11 -0.43
N GLN A 101 -0.05 13.88 -1.61
CA GLN A 101 0.76 12.70 -1.91
C GLN A 101 2.01 12.64 -1.03
N VAL A 102 2.74 13.76 -0.91
CA VAL A 102 3.90 13.88 -0.03
C VAL A 102 3.51 13.60 1.42
N THR A 103 2.41 14.17 1.90
CA THR A 103 1.92 13.91 3.27
C THR A 103 1.58 12.43 3.47
N THR A 104 0.90 11.82 2.51
CA THR A 104 0.55 10.39 2.53
C THR A 104 1.79 9.52 2.64
N TYR A 105 2.82 9.79 1.84
CA TYR A 105 4.07 9.05 1.89
C TYR A 105 4.94 9.33 3.10
N LEU A 106 4.91 10.54 3.65
CA LEU A 106 5.56 10.84 4.93
C LEU A 106 4.95 10.00 6.05
N MET A 107 3.62 9.80 6.06
CA MET A 107 2.99 8.90 7.03
C MET A 107 3.47 7.46 6.84
N LEU A 108 3.54 6.97 5.60
CA LEU A 108 4.05 5.63 5.33
C LEU A 108 5.53 5.47 5.75
N PHE A 109 6.37 6.45 5.44
CA PHE A 109 7.76 6.47 5.87
C PHE A 109 7.90 6.48 7.39
N ALA A 110 7.15 7.33 8.07
CA ALA A 110 7.16 7.41 9.54
C ALA A 110 6.70 6.10 10.17
N ALA A 111 5.71 5.41 9.56
CA ALA A 111 5.32 4.07 9.97
C ALA A 111 6.51 3.10 9.87
N CYS A 112 7.14 3.03 8.70
CA CYS A 112 8.31 2.18 8.43
C CYS A 112 9.48 2.41 9.39
N VAL A 113 9.86 3.67 9.64
CA VAL A 113 10.92 4.01 10.59
C VAL A 113 10.56 3.55 12.01
N SER A 114 9.30 3.75 12.43
CA SER A 114 8.84 3.33 13.75
C SER A 114 8.89 1.80 13.91
N ILE A 115 8.58 1.05 12.84
CA ILE A 115 8.69 -0.42 12.82
C ILE A 115 10.15 -0.86 12.92
N LEU A 116 11.04 -0.29 12.12
CA LEU A 116 12.45 -0.65 12.15
C LEU A 116 13.07 -0.39 13.52
N ARG A 117 12.71 0.75 14.16
CA ARG A 117 13.13 1.05 15.54
C ARG A 117 12.63 0.00 16.53
N ALA A 118 11.38 -0.45 16.40
CA ALA A 118 10.82 -1.48 17.28
C ALA A 118 11.46 -2.87 17.08
N VAL A 119 11.79 -3.23 15.84
CA VAL A 119 12.36 -4.54 15.50
C VAL A 119 13.85 -4.60 15.82
N GLY A 120 14.58 -3.49 15.69
CA GLY A 120 15.98 -3.36 16.10
C GLY A 120 16.96 -4.20 15.27
N VAL A 121 16.62 -4.50 14.01
CA VAL A 121 17.47 -5.31 13.12
C VAL A 121 18.20 -4.41 12.13
N THR A 122 19.52 -4.60 12.05
CA THR A 122 20.44 -3.74 11.28
C THR A 122 21.14 -4.48 10.14
N THR A 123 21.02 -5.81 10.08
CA THR A 123 21.73 -6.62 9.09
C THR A 123 20.76 -7.17 8.06
N MET A 124 21.15 -7.08 6.80
CA MET A 124 20.43 -7.66 5.67
C MET A 124 21.08 -8.98 5.26
N GLY A 125 20.29 -10.00 4.99
CA GLY A 125 20.73 -11.31 4.55
C GLY A 125 21.08 -11.34 3.07
N LYS A 126 21.60 -12.49 2.63
CA LYS A 126 22.14 -12.68 1.27
C LYS A 126 21.12 -12.43 0.16
N TRP A 127 19.82 -12.63 0.44
CA TRP A 127 18.73 -12.38 -0.50
C TRP A 127 18.31 -10.90 -0.57
N GLY A 128 18.73 -10.06 0.37
CA GLY A 128 18.40 -8.64 0.35
C GLY A 128 19.03 -7.90 -0.83
N ILE A 129 20.29 -8.22 -1.14
CA ILE A 129 21.05 -7.61 -2.24
C ILE A 129 20.37 -7.82 -3.62
N PRO A 130 20.06 -9.06 -4.05
CA PRO A 130 19.42 -9.25 -5.34
C PRO A 130 18.02 -8.61 -5.43
N VAL A 131 17.25 -8.58 -4.34
CA VAL A 131 15.93 -7.92 -4.32
C VAL A 131 16.07 -6.40 -4.42
N MET A 132 17.03 -5.79 -3.72
CA MET A 132 17.33 -4.36 -3.88
C MET A 132 17.80 -4.04 -5.30
N GLY A 133 18.67 -4.87 -5.88
CA GLY A 133 19.11 -4.72 -7.27
C GLY A 133 17.94 -4.79 -8.26
N ALA A 134 17.04 -5.76 -8.10
CA ALA A 134 15.84 -5.88 -8.92
C ALA A 134 14.91 -4.66 -8.76
N THR A 135 14.74 -4.16 -7.54
CA THR A 135 13.91 -2.98 -7.26
C THR A 135 14.53 -1.71 -7.88
N LEU A 136 15.86 -1.59 -7.86
CA LEU A 136 16.58 -0.50 -8.51
C LEU A 136 16.43 -0.55 -10.03
N LEU A 137 16.55 -1.73 -10.64
CA LEU A 137 16.32 -1.89 -12.08
C LEU A 137 14.88 -1.56 -12.46
N LEU A 138 13.91 -1.99 -11.66
CA LEU A 138 12.50 -1.62 -11.85
C LEU A 138 12.31 -0.11 -11.74
N ALA A 139 12.89 0.53 -10.73
CA ALA A 139 12.84 1.99 -10.54
C ALA A 139 13.40 2.76 -11.75
N ILE A 140 14.54 2.32 -12.29
CA ILE A 140 15.13 2.89 -13.50
C ILE A 140 14.18 2.69 -14.68
N GLY A 141 13.62 1.49 -14.85
CA GLY A 141 12.65 1.19 -15.91
C GLY A 141 11.41 2.09 -15.85
N VAL A 142 10.87 2.32 -14.66
CA VAL A 142 9.72 3.22 -14.44
C VAL A 142 10.02 4.66 -14.81
N LEU A 143 11.20 5.17 -14.43
CA LEU A 143 11.60 6.53 -14.77
C LEU A 143 11.87 6.67 -16.27
N ALA A 144 12.55 5.69 -16.87
CA ALA A 144 12.83 5.67 -18.30
C ALA A 144 11.54 5.60 -19.14
N ASN A 145 10.58 4.75 -18.76
CA ASN A 145 9.30 4.63 -19.43
C ASN A 145 8.44 5.91 -19.31
N GLY A 146 8.61 6.67 -18.23
CA GLY A 146 7.93 7.95 -18.05
C GLY A 146 8.50 9.11 -18.87
N MET A 147 9.74 9.00 -19.38
CA MET A 147 10.42 10.10 -20.06
C MET A 147 9.72 10.63 -21.31
N PRO A 148 9.24 9.78 -22.25
CA PRO A 148 8.54 10.26 -23.43
C PRO A 148 7.33 11.15 -23.06
N SER A 149 6.46 10.66 -22.17
CA SER A 149 5.29 11.42 -21.72
C SER A 149 5.63 12.74 -21.02
N PHE A 150 6.76 12.79 -20.31
CA PHE A 150 7.26 14.01 -19.69
C PHE A 150 7.71 15.02 -20.75
N LEU A 151 8.48 14.59 -21.75
CA LEU A 151 8.95 15.45 -22.84
C LEU A 151 7.78 16.01 -23.64
N ASP A 152 6.80 15.19 -23.98
CA ASP A 152 5.60 15.62 -24.71
C ASP A 152 4.79 16.66 -23.92
N THR A 153 4.64 16.44 -22.60
CA THR A 153 3.90 17.38 -21.74
C THR A 153 4.71 18.67 -21.47
N LEU A 154 6.04 18.59 -21.47
CA LEU A 154 6.94 19.73 -21.23
C LEU A 154 6.73 20.84 -22.27
N GLU A 155 6.53 20.45 -23.54
CA GLU A 155 6.30 21.36 -24.65
C GLU A 155 4.96 22.11 -24.54
N VAL A 156 3.95 21.47 -23.94
CA VAL A 156 2.60 22.03 -23.83
C VAL A 156 2.41 22.82 -22.52
N ASN A 157 2.88 22.26 -21.40
CA ASN A 157 2.68 22.84 -20.07
C ASN A 157 3.80 22.43 -19.12
N LEU A 158 4.84 23.27 -19.05
CA LEU A 158 6.01 23.08 -18.17
C LEU A 158 5.62 22.80 -16.70
N LYS A 159 4.65 23.55 -16.16
CA LYS A 159 4.25 23.41 -14.74
C LYS A 159 3.63 22.03 -14.50
N ALA A 160 2.71 21.60 -15.36
CA ALA A 160 2.06 20.29 -15.23
C ALA A 160 3.06 19.15 -15.42
N ALA A 161 3.94 19.25 -16.43
CA ALA A 161 4.96 18.23 -16.72
C ALA A 161 5.89 18.00 -15.52
N VAL A 162 6.44 19.08 -14.95
CA VAL A 162 7.34 19.00 -13.79
C VAL A 162 6.64 18.39 -12.59
N LEU A 163 5.40 18.81 -12.31
CA LEU A 163 4.64 18.34 -11.16
C LEU A 163 4.26 16.85 -11.28
N VAL A 164 3.81 16.39 -12.45
CA VAL A 164 3.51 14.97 -12.70
C VAL A 164 4.78 14.12 -12.62
N PHE A 165 5.89 14.60 -13.17
CA PHE A 165 7.15 13.87 -13.10
C PHE A 165 7.70 13.81 -11.67
N LEU A 166 7.51 14.86 -10.87
CA LEU A 166 7.87 14.86 -9.46
C LEU A 166 7.08 13.80 -8.67
N ILE A 167 5.78 13.61 -8.95
CA ILE A 167 4.99 12.53 -8.36
C ILE A 167 5.62 11.18 -8.70
N ARG A 168 5.98 10.95 -9.97
CA ARG A 168 6.64 9.70 -10.38
C ARG A 168 7.96 9.46 -9.66
N ILE A 169 8.81 10.49 -9.52
CA ILE A 169 10.06 10.38 -8.74
C ILE A 169 9.75 9.99 -7.31
N LEU A 170 8.77 10.65 -6.69
CA LEU A 170 8.39 10.41 -5.31
C LEU A 170 7.89 8.96 -5.09
N ASP A 171 7.03 8.47 -5.98
CA ASP A 171 6.52 7.10 -5.93
C ASP A 171 7.66 6.07 -6.06
N VAL A 172 8.64 6.31 -6.95
CA VAL A 172 9.84 5.48 -7.11
C VAL A 172 10.74 5.51 -5.87
N LEU A 173 10.94 6.68 -5.27
CA LEU A 173 11.71 6.79 -4.02
C LEU A 173 11.06 6.01 -2.89
N VAL A 174 9.74 6.09 -2.77
CA VAL A 174 8.97 5.34 -1.78
C VAL A 174 9.09 3.83 -2.02
N MET A 175 9.01 3.38 -3.27
CA MET A 175 9.23 1.97 -3.62
C MET A 175 10.64 1.51 -3.22
N LEU A 176 11.68 2.26 -3.59
CA LEU A 176 13.08 1.97 -3.26
C LEU A 176 13.36 1.93 -1.76
N MET A 177 12.62 2.71 -0.98
CA MET A 177 12.73 2.78 0.47
C MET A 177 11.96 1.66 1.17
N LEU A 178 10.75 1.33 0.71
CA LEU A 178 9.89 0.34 1.35
C LEU A 178 10.39 -1.09 1.21
N VAL A 179 10.94 -1.45 0.05
CA VAL A 179 11.41 -2.82 -0.20
C VAL A 179 12.52 -3.22 0.81
N PRO A 180 13.58 -2.42 1.03
CA PRO A 180 14.56 -2.69 2.07
C PRO A 180 13.96 -2.78 3.48
N VAL A 181 13.01 -1.89 3.82
CA VAL A 181 12.33 -1.92 5.13
C VAL A 181 11.61 -3.25 5.33
N LEU A 182 10.88 -3.72 4.31
CA LEU A 182 10.18 -4.99 4.33
C LEU A 182 11.16 -6.17 4.52
N LEU A 183 12.28 -6.15 3.81
CA LEU A 183 13.28 -7.22 3.90
C LEU A 183 13.93 -7.27 5.29
N LEU A 184 14.33 -6.12 5.83
CA LEU A 184 14.86 -6.04 7.20
C LEU A 184 13.84 -6.49 8.23
N TYR A 185 12.57 -6.14 8.04
CA TYR A 185 11.49 -6.62 8.88
C TYR A 185 11.39 -8.15 8.83
N LEU A 186 11.32 -8.74 7.63
CA LEU A 186 11.17 -10.18 7.41
C LEU A 186 12.34 -11.00 7.98
N GLU A 187 13.54 -10.44 7.99
CA GLU A 187 14.70 -11.11 8.58
C GLU A 187 14.72 -11.00 10.10
N GLY A 188 14.41 -9.82 10.65
CA GLY A 188 14.28 -9.64 12.09
C GLY A 188 13.18 -10.50 12.72
N ALA A 189 12.07 -10.56 12.02
CA ALA A 189 10.95 -11.46 12.21
C ALA A 189 11.33 -12.94 12.34
N ARG A 190 12.20 -13.44 11.45
CA ARG A 190 12.66 -14.83 11.45
C ARG A 190 13.63 -15.09 12.60
N ALA A 191 14.50 -14.12 12.89
CA ALA A 191 15.51 -14.24 13.95
C ALA A 191 14.90 -14.28 15.36
N LYS A 192 13.81 -13.54 15.61
CA LYS A 192 13.20 -13.41 16.94
C LYS A 192 12.07 -14.40 17.25
N TYR A 193 11.69 -15.30 16.35
CA TYR A 193 10.59 -16.30 16.52
C TYR A 193 9.26 -15.75 17.06
N GLN A 194 9.02 -14.44 17.03
CA GLN A 194 7.82 -13.81 17.57
C GLN A 194 7.08 -13.03 16.47
N GLU A 195 5.81 -13.42 16.29
CA GLU A 195 4.70 -12.64 15.70
C GLU A 195 4.83 -12.00 14.31
N SER A 196 5.64 -12.54 13.41
CA SER A 196 6.01 -11.76 12.22
C SER A 196 5.21 -11.97 10.93
N ALA A 197 4.47 -13.07 10.80
CA ALA A 197 3.79 -13.37 9.55
C ALA A 197 2.70 -12.32 9.21
N THR A 198 2.00 -11.82 10.23
CA THR A 198 0.85 -10.93 10.06
C THR A 198 1.24 -9.54 9.59
N PHE A 199 2.29 -8.96 10.16
CA PHE A 199 2.85 -7.68 9.73
C PHE A 199 3.56 -7.80 8.37
N ALA A 200 4.19 -8.94 8.08
CA ALA A 200 4.75 -9.21 6.76
C ALA A 200 3.69 -9.09 5.66
N PHE A 201 2.46 -9.59 5.88
CA PHE A 201 1.36 -9.40 4.93
C PHE A 201 0.92 -7.94 4.78
N VAL A 202 0.92 -7.17 5.88
CA VAL A 202 0.63 -5.72 5.85
C VAL A 202 1.64 -4.99 4.96
N ALA A 203 2.93 -5.18 5.23
CA ALA A 203 3.98 -4.50 4.49
C ALA A 203 4.07 -5.01 3.04
N LEU A 204 3.90 -6.32 2.81
CA LEU A 204 3.85 -6.91 1.47
C LEU A 204 2.69 -6.33 0.66
N GLY A 205 1.48 -6.23 1.23
CA GLY A 205 0.32 -5.67 0.54
C GLY A 205 0.56 -4.23 0.09
N ILE A 206 1.15 -3.39 0.94
CA ILE A 206 1.48 -2.00 0.59
C ILE A 206 2.53 -1.96 -0.53
N VAL A 207 3.65 -2.67 -0.37
CA VAL A 207 4.73 -2.70 -1.38
C VAL A 207 4.22 -3.22 -2.72
N ALA A 208 3.50 -4.34 -2.69
CA ALA A 208 2.93 -4.95 -3.87
C ALA A 208 1.93 -4.02 -4.56
N SER A 209 1.08 -3.31 -3.80
CA SER A 209 0.14 -2.35 -4.37
C SER A 209 0.82 -1.21 -5.12
N LEU A 210 2.02 -0.78 -4.69
CA LEU A 210 2.79 0.26 -5.39
C LEU A 210 3.55 -0.31 -6.59
N VAL A 211 4.20 -1.45 -6.42
CA VAL A 211 5.00 -2.10 -7.46
C VAL A 211 4.13 -2.54 -8.63
N PHE A 212 2.94 -3.12 -8.37
CA PHE A 212 2.11 -3.68 -9.43
C PHE A 212 1.59 -2.64 -10.42
N VAL A 213 1.39 -1.40 -10.01
CA VAL A 213 0.96 -0.31 -10.91
C VAL A 213 2.01 -0.09 -11.99
N TYR A 214 3.27 -0.06 -11.58
CA TYR A 214 4.39 0.17 -12.48
C TYR A 214 4.73 -1.04 -13.32
N VAL A 215 4.64 -2.24 -12.76
CA VAL A 215 4.73 -3.46 -13.55
C VAL A 215 3.61 -3.50 -14.60
N TYR A 216 2.39 -3.10 -14.23
CA TYR A 216 1.25 -3.00 -15.15
C TYR A 216 1.51 -1.97 -16.26
N GLU A 217 2.02 -0.79 -15.91
CA GLU A 217 2.43 0.26 -16.84
C GLU A 217 3.46 -0.26 -17.86
N LEU A 218 4.51 -0.92 -17.38
CA LEU A 218 5.58 -1.47 -18.22
C LEU A 218 5.07 -2.59 -19.14
N ILE A 219 4.16 -3.45 -18.66
CA ILE A 219 3.56 -4.52 -19.47
C ILE A 219 2.65 -3.94 -20.56
N LYS A 220 1.86 -2.91 -20.24
CA LYS A 220 0.96 -2.26 -21.20
C LYS A 220 1.70 -1.37 -22.20
N GLY A 221 2.89 -0.88 -21.85
CA GLY A 221 3.64 0.07 -22.67
C GLY A 221 2.90 1.40 -22.85
N GLN A 222 1.98 1.74 -21.94
CA GLN A 222 1.18 2.96 -21.95
C GLN A 222 1.51 3.81 -20.74
N PRO A 223 1.49 5.15 -20.85
CA PRO A 223 1.74 6.02 -19.73
C PRO A 223 0.66 5.88 -18.66
N LEU A 224 1.06 5.96 -17.39
CA LEU A 224 0.19 5.82 -16.23
C LEU A 224 -1.05 6.73 -16.26
N MET A 225 -0.96 7.91 -16.89
CA MET A 225 -2.08 8.84 -17.03
C MET A 225 -3.18 8.30 -17.96
N GLU A 226 -2.81 7.61 -19.05
CA GLU A 226 -3.77 6.95 -19.93
C GLU A 226 -4.42 5.76 -19.24
N ILE A 227 -3.64 4.97 -18.51
CA ILE A 227 -4.15 3.84 -17.71
C ILE A 227 -5.11 4.35 -16.62
N ALA A 228 -4.77 5.46 -15.96
CA ALA A 228 -5.63 6.07 -14.95
C ALA A 228 -6.97 6.56 -15.54
N GLN A 229 -6.96 7.10 -16.76
CA GLN A 229 -8.18 7.57 -17.42
C GLN A 229 -8.99 6.42 -18.02
N GLY A 230 -8.32 5.39 -18.56
CA GLY A 230 -8.92 4.32 -19.33
C GLY A 230 -9.36 3.11 -18.51
N GLU A 231 -8.64 2.79 -17.43
CA GLU A 231 -8.73 1.49 -16.75
C GLU A 231 -8.88 1.58 -15.23
N TYR A 232 -8.44 2.67 -14.58
CA TYR A 232 -8.57 2.81 -13.13
C TYR A 232 -10.03 3.04 -12.70
N GLN A 233 -10.46 2.31 -11.67
CA GLN A 233 -11.83 2.28 -11.14
C GLN A 233 -12.90 2.03 -12.20
N LYS A 234 -12.58 1.12 -13.12
CA LYS A 234 -13.43 0.69 -14.23
C LYS A 234 -13.59 -0.82 -14.32
N GLY A 235 -13.09 -1.57 -13.34
CA GLY A 235 -13.13 -3.03 -13.32
C GLY A 235 -11.95 -3.67 -14.05
N SER A 236 -10.81 -2.99 -14.11
CA SER A 236 -9.63 -3.54 -14.76
C SER A 236 -8.90 -4.55 -13.87
N LEU A 237 -7.94 -5.28 -14.46
CA LEU A 237 -7.02 -6.12 -13.69
C LEU A 237 -6.27 -5.30 -12.63
N LEU A 238 -5.93 -4.05 -12.93
CA LEU A 238 -5.27 -3.13 -12.00
C LEU A 238 -6.15 -2.89 -10.76
N ASP A 239 -7.45 -2.67 -10.94
CA ASP A 239 -8.40 -2.49 -9.83
C ASP A 239 -8.50 -3.74 -8.96
N GLY A 240 -8.56 -4.92 -9.59
CA GLY A 240 -8.56 -6.20 -8.89
C GLY A 240 -7.29 -6.39 -8.05
N LEU A 241 -6.12 -6.06 -8.60
CA LEU A 241 -4.85 -6.12 -7.88
C LEU A 241 -4.84 -5.16 -6.69
N TYR A 242 -5.28 -3.91 -6.85
CA TYR A 242 -5.38 -2.95 -5.75
C TYR A 242 -6.29 -3.45 -4.63
N ILE A 243 -7.50 -3.89 -4.98
CA ILE A 243 -8.47 -4.41 -4.02
C ILE A 243 -7.87 -5.60 -3.25
N PHE A 244 -7.27 -6.56 -3.96
CA PHE A 244 -6.65 -7.73 -3.34
C PHE A 244 -5.50 -7.35 -2.39
N MET A 245 -4.63 -6.43 -2.80
CA MET A 245 -3.48 -6.04 -1.99
C MET A 245 -3.88 -5.28 -0.73
N TYR A 246 -4.86 -4.37 -0.81
CA TYR A 246 -5.37 -3.69 0.39
C TYR A 246 -6.24 -4.58 1.27
N LEU A 247 -6.93 -5.58 0.70
CA LEU A 247 -7.58 -6.64 1.50
C LEU A 247 -6.53 -7.46 2.26
N THR A 248 -5.40 -7.77 1.61
CA THR A 248 -4.27 -8.44 2.26
C THR A 248 -3.73 -7.62 3.45
N VAL A 249 -3.66 -6.29 3.31
CA VAL A 249 -3.34 -5.39 4.43
C VAL A 249 -4.36 -5.51 5.57
N ALA A 250 -5.65 -5.39 5.27
CA ALA A 250 -6.70 -5.48 6.28
C ALA A 250 -6.72 -6.85 6.99
N LEU A 251 -6.58 -7.94 6.24
CA LEU A 251 -6.48 -9.30 6.77
C LEU A 251 -5.23 -9.49 7.63
N GLY A 252 -4.08 -8.93 7.20
CA GLY A 252 -2.85 -8.93 7.99
C GLY A 252 -3.05 -8.26 9.35
N LEU A 253 -3.66 -7.07 9.37
CA LEU A 253 -3.98 -6.34 10.61
C LEU A 253 -4.98 -7.09 11.50
N PHE A 254 -6.02 -7.69 10.91
CA PHE A 254 -6.99 -8.47 11.66
C PHE A 254 -6.37 -9.73 12.26
N ALA A 255 -5.57 -10.46 11.48
CA ALA A 255 -4.86 -11.65 11.92
C ALA A 255 -3.86 -11.32 13.03
N HIS A 256 -3.16 -10.19 12.91
CA HIS A 256 -2.23 -9.69 13.92
C HIS A 256 -2.93 -9.50 15.27
N ARG A 257 -4.08 -8.83 15.26
CA ARG A 257 -4.91 -8.68 16.46
C ARG A 257 -5.37 -10.02 17.03
N LYS A 258 -5.88 -10.92 16.19
CA LYS A 258 -6.39 -12.22 16.67
C LYS A 258 -5.27 -13.07 17.27
N HIS A 259 -4.06 -12.98 16.72
CA HIS A 259 -2.90 -13.65 17.26
C HIS A 259 -2.61 -13.23 18.71
N GLN A 260 -2.60 -11.93 18.97
CA GLN A 260 -2.42 -11.36 20.31
C GLN A 260 -3.49 -11.84 21.30
N GLN A 261 -4.76 -11.85 20.88
CA GLN A 261 -5.86 -12.39 21.72
C GLN A 261 -5.69 -13.88 22.02
N TRP A 262 -5.25 -14.68 21.05
CA TRP A 262 -5.04 -16.11 21.24
C TRP A 262 -3.85 -16.43 22.15
N ILE A 263 -2.80 -15.61 22.14
CA ILE A 263 -1.67 -15.75 23.05
C ILE A 263 -2.11 -15.47 24.49
N LEU A 264 -2.84 -14.38 24.72
CA LEU A 264 -3.34 -14.01 26.05
C LEU A 264 -4.26 -15.09 26.64
N GLY A 265 -5.21 -15.61 25.85
CA GLY A 265 -6.11 -16.66 26.33
C GLY A 265 -5.40 -17.98 26.67
N LYS A 266 -4.29 -18.31 25.99
CA LYS A 266 -3.46 -19.47 26.35
C LYS A 266 -2.71 -19.26 27.66
N LEU A 267 -2.21 -18.05 27.91
CA LEU A 267 -1.52 -17.72 29.16
C LEU A 267 -2.47 -17.80 30.36
N GLU A 268 -3.69 -17.27 30.23
CA GLU A 268 -4.71 -17.36 31.28
C GLU A 268 -5.10 -18.82 31.58
N HIS A 269 -5.28 -19.65 30.55
CA HIS A 269 -5.64 -21.06 30.75
C HIS A 269 -4.52 -21.85 31.44
N ASN A 270 -3.26 -21.58 31.11
CA ASN A 270 -2.10 -22.23 31.74
C ASN A 270 -1.82 -21.74 33.17
N LEU A 271 -2.31 -20.56 33.56
CA LEU A 271 -2.19 -20.05 34.92
C LEU A 271 -3.31 -20.55 35.85
N LEU A 272 -4.39 -21.07 35.27
CA LEU A 272 -5.57 -21.59 35.99
C LEU A 272 -5.64 -23.13 36.03
N ALA A 273 -4.73 -23.82 35.34
CA ALA A 273 -4.59 -25.28 35.31
C ALA A 273 -3.41 -25.71 36.20
#